data_AF-A0A9D0VGI8-F1
#
_entry.id   AF-A0A9D0VGI8-F1
#
_cell.length_a   1.000
_cell.length_b   1.000
_cell.length_c   1.000
_cell.angle_alpha   90.00
_cell.angle_beta   90.00
_cell.angle_gamma   90.00
#
_symmetry.space_group_name_H-M   'P 1'
#
loop_
_entity.id
_entity.type
_entity.pdbx_description
1 polymer ?
#
loop_
_entity_poly.entity_id
_entity_poly.type
_entity_poly.pdbx_seq_one_letter_code
_entity_poly.pdbx_strand_id
1 'polypeptide(L)'
;MLAAARAVASNPWDVVSQAGKLARARPLIAEQDLGLTADLRPVAVDGRQAVVRIEQGQTYPGWDGTGRRKRGAYDTPRDLARRVVHAASSAVDGELRTGLDTACGTGAFLVAMAEAGVPEIFGTDLDEVALAVARIACPRARLLCDDALKHGV
;
A
#
# COMPACT_ATOMS: atom_id res chain seq x y z
N MET A 1 7.34 5.24 10.17
CA MET A 1 6.64 4.72 8.97
C MET A 1 7.51 4.73 7.71
N LEU A 2 8.01 5.89 7.26
CA LEU A 2 9.00 5.99 6.17
C LEU A 2 10.25 5.13 6.38
N ALA A 3 10.73 5.00 7.63
CA ALA A 3 11.86 4.13 7.97
C ALA A 3 11.58 2.64 7.69
N ALA A 4 10.38 2.15 7.99
CA ALA A 4 10.00 0.76 7.71
C ALA A 4 9.87 0.51 6.21
N ALA A 5 9.30 1.47 5.47
CA ALA A 5 9.24 1.41 4.02
C ALA A 5 10.64 1.36 3.37
N ARG A 6 11.59 2.15 3.88
CA ARG A 6 12.99 2.11 3.43
C ARG A 6 13.68 0.79 3.77
N ALA A 7 13.35 0.18 4.90
CA ALA A 7 13.94 -1.11 5.31
C ALA A 7 13.57 -2.27 4.37
N VAL A 8 12.42 -2.21 3.70
CA VAL A 8 11.93 -3.23 2.75
C VAL A 8 12.06 -2.81 1.29
N ALA A 9 12.81 -1.74 1.00
CA ALA A 9 12.84 -1.07 -0.30
C ALA A 9 13.54 -1.84 -1.44
N SER A 10 14.17 -2.98 -1.16
CA SER A 10 14.84 -3.79 -2.20
C SER A 10 13.85 -4.35 -3.24
N ASN A 11 12.59 -4.54 -2.85
CA ASN A 11 11.52 -4.98 -3.74
C ASN A 11 10.30 -4.05 -3.63
N PRO A 12 9.93 -3.33 -4.71
CA PRO A 12 8.77 -2.44 -4.72
C PRO A 12 7.47 -3.07 -4.21
N TRP A 13 7.25 -4.36 -4.48
CA TRP A 13 6.03 -5.05 -4.05
C TRP A 13 6.01 -5.33 -2.54
N ASP A 14 7.17 -5.50 -1.92
CA ASP A 14 7.29 -5.64 -0.47
C ASP A 14 7.02 -4.29 0.21
N VAL A 15 7.43 -3.18 -0.41
CA VAL A 15 7.04 -1.83 0.04
C VAL A 15 5.53 -1.63 -0.06
N VAL A 16 4.91 -1.89 -1.22
CA VAL A 16 3.47 -1.72 -1.43
C VAL A 16 2.65 -2.50 -0.40
N SER A 17 3.07 -3.74 -0.10
CA SER A 17 2.34 -4.66 0.77
C SER A 17 2.66 -4.47 2.26
N GLN A 18 3.92 -4.49 2.68
CA GLN A 18 4.31 -4.45 4.09
C GLN A 18 4.32 -3.03 4.65
N ALA A 19 4.95 -2.10 3.95
CA ALA A 19 4.99 -0.72 4.39
C ALA A 19 3.60 -0.08 4.32
N GLY A 20 2.79 -0.46 3.34
CA GLY A 20 1.38 -0.06 3.27
C GLY A 20 0.55 -0.54 4.46
N LYS A 21 0.72 -1.79 4.90
CA LYS A 21 0.05 -2.29 6.11
C LYS A 21 0.50 -1.51 7.35
N LEU A 22 1.80 -1.33 7.54
CA LEU A 22 2.37 -0.59 8.67
C LEU A 22 1.92 0.87 8.67
N ALA A 23 1.82 1.48 7.49
CA ALA A 23 1.36 2.84 7.31
C ALA A 23 -0.06 3.09 7.79
N ARG A 24 -0.89 2.06 7.66
CA ARG A 24 -2.30 2.11 8.04
C ARG A 24 -2.54 1.54 9.44
N ALA A 25 -1.51 1.03 10.11
CA ALA A 25 -1.63 0.51 11.46
C ALA A 25 -1.94 1.65 12.43
N ARG A 26 -2.80 1.37 13.40
CA ARG A 26 -3.17 2.30 14.47
C ARG A 26 -2.71 1.73 15.81
N PRO A 27 -2.39 2.60 16.78
CA PRO A 27 -2.17 2.15 18.15
C PRO A 27 -3.48 1.53 18.68
N LEU A 28 -3.44 0.26 19.05
CA LEU A 28 -4.48 -0.43 19.79
C LEU A 28 -3.94 -0.80 21.17
N ILE A 29 -4.83 -1.00 22.14
CA ILE A 29 -4.48 -1.46 23.49
C ILE A 29 -4.79 -2.95 23.57
N ALA A 30 -3.84 -3.75 24.06
CA ALA A 30 -4.05 -5.18 24.24
C ALA A 30 -5.03 -5.43 25.40
N GLU A 31 -6.17 -6.06 25.12
CA GLU A 31 -7.18 -6.41 26.14
C GLU A 31 -6.73 -7.60 27.02
N GLN A 32 -5.80 -8.40 26.50
CA GLN A 32 -5.17 -9.55 27.14
C GLN A 32 -3.76 -9.74 26.57
N ASP A 33 -2.93 -10.54 27.22
CA ASP A 33 -1.63 -10.93 26.68
C ASP A 33 -1.78 -11.59 25.31
N LEU A 34 -1.02 -11.13 24.32
CA LEU A 34 -1.04 -11.64 22.96
C LEU A 34 0.35 -11.70 22.34
N GLY A 35 0.54 -12.62 21.41
CA GLY A 35 1.65 -12.58 20.48
C GLY A 35 1.28 -11.75 19.26
N LEU A 36 2.24 -11.05 18.67
CA LEU A 36 2.07 -10.36 17.40
C LEU A 36 2.95 -11.02 16.34
N THR A 37 2.39 -11.30 15.16
CA THR A 37 3.18 -11.76 14.01
C THR A 37 3.90 -10.61 13.31
N ALA A 38 4.85 -10.91 12.42
CA ALA A 38 5.52 -9.89 11.59
C ALA A 38 4.54 -9.09 10.70
N ASP A 39 3.36 -9.66 10.41
CA ASP A 39 2.28 -9.04 9.65
C ASP A 39 1.25 -8.28 10.54
N LEU A 40 1.59 -8.04 11.82
CA LEU A 40 0.75 -7.36 12.80
C LEU A 40 -0.56 -8.09 13.12
N ARG A 41 -0.59 -9.42 12.99
CA ARG A 41 -1.77 -10.23 13.37
C ARG A 41 -1.64 -10.65 14.83
N PRO A 42 -2.68 -10.45 15.66
CA PRO A 42 -2.74 -11.04 17.00
C PRO A 42 -2.79 -12.57 16.90
N VAL A 43 -1.99 -13.24 17.71
CA VAL A 43 -1.94 -14.70 17.86
C VAL A 43 -1.80 -15.05 19.35
N ALA A 44 -1.93 -16.33 19.70
CA ALA A 44 -1.60 -16.79 21.05
C ALA A 44 -0.15 -16.42 21.40
N VAL A 45 0.10 -16.07 22.66
CA VAL A 45 1.43 -15.66 23.16
C VAL A 45 2.52 -16.67 22.80
N ASP A 46 2.22 -17.95 22.99
CA ASP A 46 3.15 -19.06 22.71
C ASP A 46 2.97 -19.64 21.29
N GLY A 47 2.25 -18.93 20.43
CA GLY A 47 2.08 -19.33 19.04
C GLY A 47 3.41 -19.32 18.30
N ARG A 48 3.70 -20.38 17.53
CA ARG A 48 4.93 -20.52 16.73
C ARG A 48 5.23 -19.33 15.78
N GLN A 49 4.22 -18.52 15.47
CA GLN A 49 4.31 -17.36 14.58
C GLN A 49 4.46 -16.02 15.32
N ALA A 50 4.42 -16.02 16.65
CA ALA A 50 4.62 -14.82 17.45
C ALA A 50 6.07 -14.37 17.36
N VAL A 51 6.29 -13.12 16.94
CA VAL A 51 7.64 -12.51 16.87
C VAL A 51 7.89 -11.55 18.04
N VAL A 52 6.83 -11.11 18.71
CA VAL A 52 6.88 -10.28 19.92
C VAL A 52 5.67 -10.58 20.81
N ARG A 53 5.86 -10.55 22.13
CA ARG A 53 4.78 -10.59 23.12
C ARG A 53 4.36 -9.17 23.47
N ILE A 54 3.05 -8.96 23.56
CA ILE A 54 2.41 -7.74 24.01
C ILE A 54 1.62 -8.09 25.28
N GLU A 55 1.92 -7.40 26.37
CA GLU A 55 1.23 -7.62 27.65
C GLU A 55 -0.12 -6.87 27.67
N GLN A 56 -1.05 -7.36 28.46
CA GLN A 56 -2.32 -6.68 28.72
C GLN A 56 -2.10 -5.21 29.11
N GLY A 57 -2.84 -4.30 28.48
CA GLY A 57 -2.76 -2.86 28.69
C GLY A 57 -1.64 -2.17 27.90
N GLN A 58 -0.74 -2.89 27.24
CA GLN A 58 0.27 -2.29 26.38
C GLN A 58 -0.32 -1.88 25.02
N THR A 59 0.22 -0.80 24.47
CA THR A 59 -0.10 -0.34 23.11
C THR A 59 0.68 -1.15 22.07
N TYR A 60 0.01 -1.56 21.01
CA TYR A 60 0.63 -2.24 19.87
C TYR A 60 0.08 -1.73 18.52
N PRO A 61 0.84 -1.84 17.43
CA PRO A 61 0.34 -1.53 16.09
C PRO A 61 -0.65 -2.60 15.63
N GLY A 62 -1.92 -2.22 15.48
CA GLY A 62 -2.98 -3.09 15.01
C GLY A 62 -3.69 -2.55 13.77
N TRP A 63 -4.47 -3.41 13.11
CA TRP A 63 -5.20 -3.05 11.90
C TRP A 63 -6.69 -2.86 12.19
N ASP A 64 -7.15 -1.62 12.14
CA ASP A 64 -8.59 -1.32 12.13
C ASP A 64 -9.10 -1.29 10.67
N GLY A 65 -9.63 -2.42 10.23
CA GLY A 65 -10.21 -2.56 8.89
C GLY A 65 -11.61 -1.96 8.75
N THR A 66 -12.20 -1.46 9.84
CA THR A 66 -13.59 -1.04 9.82
C THR A 66 -13.78 0.19 8.92
N GLY A 67 -14.84 0.14 8.09
CA GLY A 67 -15.20 1.23 7.18
C GLY A 67 -14.37 1.38 5.90
N ARG A 68 -13.19 0.75 5.74
CA ARG A 68 -12.40 0.83 4.48
C ARG A 68 -13.19 0.32 3.28
N ARG A 69 -13.71 -0.90 3.37
CA ARG A 69 -14.55 -1.51 2.33
C ARG A 69 -15.83 -0.72 2.06
N LYS A 70 -16.44 -0.16 3.11
CA LYS A 70 -17.62 0.71 2.99
C LYS A 70 -17.33 1.99 2.19
N ARG A 71 -16.08 2.48 2.21
CA ARG A 71 -15.59 3.62 1.43
C ARG A 71 -14.95 3.22 0.09
N GLY A 72 -15.05 1.96 -0.32
CA GLY A 72 -14.45 1.48 -1.57
C GLY A 72 -12.93 1.31 -1.56
N ALA A 73 -12.27 1.40 -0.40
CA ALA A 73 -10.81 1.26 -0.30
C ALA A 73 -10.38 -0.21 -0.19
N TYR A 74 -9.83 -0.75 -1.27
CA TYR A 74 -9.32 -2.13 -1.37
C TYR A 74 -7.83 -2.13 -1.67
N ASP A 75 -7.12 -3.12 -1.13
CA ASP A 75 -5.70 -3.33 -1.45
C ASP A 75 -5.63 -4.13 -2.77
N THR A 76 -5.00 -3.57 -3.80
CA THR A 76 -4.89 -4.20 -5.11
C THR A 76 -3.84 -5.34 -5.09
N PRO A 77 -4.21 -6.59 -5.39
CA PRO A 77 -3.25 -7.68 -5.48
C PRO A 77 -2.26 -7.47 -6.63
N ARG A 78 -0.99 -7.87 -6.43
CA ARG A 78 0.10 -7.75 -7.42
C ARG A 78 -0.28 -8.28 -8.80
N ASP A 79 -0.83 -9.49 -8.86
CA ASP A 79 -1.14 -10.14 -10.13
C ASP A 79 -2.31 -9.47 -10.84
N LEU A 80 -3.26 -8.92 -10.08
CA LEU A 80 -4.34 -8.11 -10.65
C LEU A 80 -3.77 -6.83 -11.26
N ALA A 81 -2.91 -6.12 -10.52
CA ALA A 81 -2.28 -4.89 -11.01
C ALA A 81 -1.54 -5.11 -12.34
N ARG A 82 -0.75 -6.18 -12.42
CA ARG A 82 -0.02 -6.55 -13.63
C ARG A 82 -0.95 -6.90 -14.79
N ARG A 83 -1.98 -7.70 -14.55
CA ARG A 83 -2.95 -8.10 -15.58
C ARG A 83 -3.68 -6.90 -16.16
N VAL A 84 -4.12 -5.97 -15.30
CA VAL A 84 -4.81 -4.74 -15.73
C VAL A 84 -3.87 -3.86 -16.54
N VAL A 85 -2.64 -3.61 -16.07
CA VAL A 85 -1.67 -2.80 -16.81
C VAL A 85 -1.34 -3.43 -18.17
N HIS A 86 -1.17 -4.75 -18.22
CA HIS A 86 -0.93 -5.46 -19.48
C HIS A 86 -2.11 -5.29 -20.44
N ALA A 87 -3.33 -5.56 -19.99
CA ALA A 87 -4.54 -5.41 -20.79
C ALA A 87 -4.74 -3.97 -21.30
N ALA A 88 -4.53 -2.97 -20.42
CA ALA A 88 -4.61 -1.57 -20.79
C ALA A 88 -3.55 -1.18 -21.82
N SER A 89 -2.31 -1.65 -21.65
CA SER A 89 -1.20 -1.37 -22.58
C SER A 89 -1.46 -2.00 -23.96
N SER A 90 -2.01 -3.21 -24.00
CA SER A 90 -2.39 -3.88 -25.25
C SER A 90 -3.58 -3.24 -25.98
N ALA A 91 -4.34 -2.40 -25.29
CA ALA A 91 -5.47 -1.68 -25.86
C ALA A 91 -5.09 -0.27 -26.39
N VAL A 92 -3.84 0.16 -26.22
CA VAL A 92 -3.38 1.46 -26.73
C VAL A 92 -3.14 1.37 -28.23
N ASP A 93 -3.80 2.25 -28.98
CA ASP A 93 -3.46 2.50 -30.37
C ASP A 93 -2.16 3.33 -30.44
N GLY A 94 -1.09 2.72 -30.94
CA GLY A 94 0.20 3.38 -31.11
C GLY A 94 1.11 3.31 -29.89
N GLU A 95 1.92 4.35 -29.68
CA GLU A 95 2.95 4.36 -28.64
C GLU A 95 2.38 4.73 -27.26
N LEU A 96 2.52 3.84 -26.28
CA LEU A 96 2.19 4.11 -24.88
C LEU A 96 3.23 5.07 -24.26
N ARG A 97 2.81 6.30 -23.97
CA ARG A 97 3.69 7.34 -23.39
C ARG A 97 3.47 7.57 -21.90
N THR A 98 2.22 7.47 -21.45
CA THR A 98 1.83 7.94 -20.13
C THR A 98 0.85 6.98 -19.48
N GLY A 99 1.01 6.76 -18.17
CA GLY A 99 0.06 6.05 -17.33
C GLY A 99 -0.36 6.92 -16.14
N LEU A 100 -1.64 6.83 -15.77
CA LEU A 100 -2.24 7.54 -14.65
C LEU A 100 -3.02 6.56 -13.78
N ASP A 101 -2.78 6.61 -12.46
CA ASP A 101 -3.54 5.89 -11.45
C ASP A 101 -4.22 6.89 -10.51
N THR A 102 -5.55 7.00 -10.61
CA THR A 102 -6.37 7.83 -9.73
C THR A 102 -6.78 7.02 -8.51
N ALA A 103 -6.55 7.56 -7.30
CA ALA A 103 -6.61 6.82 -6.04
C ALA A 103 -5.55 5.70 -5.95
N CYS A 104 -4.29 6.07 -6.21
CA CYS A 104 -3.20 5.12 -6.38
C CYS A 104 -2.76 4.40 -5.10
N GLY A 105 -3.26 4.82 -3.94
CA GLY A 105 -2.95 4.27 -2.64
C GLY A 105 -1.44 4.16 -2.41
N THR A 106 -0.99 2.95 -2.09
CA THR A 106 0.44 2.67 -1.88
C THR A 106 1.22 2.35 -3.16
N GLY A 107 0.57 2.46 -4.34
CA GLY A 107 1.23 2.45 -5.64
C GLY A 107 1.26 1.10 -6.36
N ALA A 108 0.30 0.20 -6.14
CA ALA A 108 0.27 -1.11 -6.80
C ALA A 108 0.26 -0.99 -8.34
N PHE A 109 -0.61 -0.16 -8.92
CA PHE A 109 -0.60 0.05 -10.37
C PHE A 109 0.58 0.89 -10.83
N LEU A 110 1.08 1.83 -10.01
CA LEU A 110 2.30 2.60 -10.30
C LEU A 110 3.51 1.68 -10.51
N VAL A 111 3.70 0.72 -9.60
CA VAL A 111 4.76 -0.29 -9.72
C VAL A 111 4.54 -1.18 -10.94
N ALA A 112 3.30 -1.62 -11.19
CA ALA A 112 3.01 -2.43 -12.38
C ALA A 112 3.27 -1.67 -13.70
N MET A 113 2.94 -0.37 -13.77
CA MET A 113 3.26 0.48 -14.92
C MET A 113 4.76 0.66 -15.10
N ALA A 114 5.51 0.83 -14.01
CA ALA A 114 6.96 0.91 -14.05
C ALA A 114 7.60 -0.39 -14.56
N GLU A 115 7.11 -1.55 -14.11
CA GLU A 115 7.54 -2.87 -14.60
C GLU A 115 7.21 -3.08 -16.08
N ALA A 116 6.08 -2.56 -16.55
CA ALA A 116 5.66 -2.63 -17.95
C ALA A 116 6.42 -1.64 -18.86
N GLY A 117 7.29 -0.80 -18.30
CA GLY A 117 8.11 0.15 -19.06
C GLY A 117 7.38 1.43 -19.48
N VAL A 118 6.26 1.78 -18.82
CA VAL A 118 5.55 3.05 -19.09
C VAL A 118 6.49 4.25 -18.89
N PRO A 119 6.67 5.13 -19.89
CA PRO A 119 7.66 6.20 -19.81
C PRO A 119 7.37 7.21 -18.70
N GLU A 120 6.16 7.79 -18.69
CA GLU A 120 5.73 8.74 -17.67
C GLU A 120 4.60 8.17 -16.81
N ILE A 121 4.77 8.21 -15.50
CA ILE A 121 3.84 7.60 -14.55
C ILE A 121 3.36 8.67 -13.58
N PHE A 122 2.04 8.81 -13.48
CA PHE A 122 1.38 9.74 -12.60
C PHE A 122 0.46 9.01 -11.62
N GLY A 123 0.36 9.53 -10.41
CA GLY A 123 -0.55 9.01 -9.41
C GLY A 123 -1.14 10.13 -8.57
N THR A 124 -2.38 9.96 -8.16
CA THR A 124 -3.04 10.86 -7.21
C THR A 124 -3.75 10.07 -6.12
N ASP A 125 -3.69 10.54 -4.88
CA ASP A 125 -4.45 10.00 -3.76
C ASP A 125 -4.70 11.11 -2.71
N LEU A 126 -5.72 10.94 -1.89
CA LEU A 126 -6.04 11.83 -0.76
C LEU A 126 -5.25 11.47 0.50
N ASP A 127 -4.77 10.23 0.60
CA ASP A 127 -4.01 9.73 1.74
C ASP A 127 -2.52 10.04 1.56
N GLU A 128 -2.06 11.12 2.21
CA GLU A 128 -0.65 11.55 2.21
C GLU A 128 0.31 10.45 2.68
N VAL A 129 -0.14 9.64 3.64
CA VAL A 129 0.61 8.52 4.19
C VAL A 129 0.76 7.41 3.15
N ALA A 130 -0.30 7.10 2.40
CA ALA A 130 -0.24 6.17 1.28
C ALA A 130 0.69 6.69 0.16
N LEU A 131 0.62 7.98 -0.18
CA LEU A 131 1.50 8.60 -1.16
C LEU A 131 2.98 8.58 -0.75
N ALA A 132 3.29 8.74 0.53
CA ALA A 132 4.66 8.61 1.03
C ALA A 132 5.20 7.18 0.78
N VAL A 133 4.37 6.16 0.95
CA VAL A 133 4.74 4.76 0.62
C VAL A 133 4.88 4.58 -0.89
N ALA A 134 3.93 5.09 -1.67
CA ALA A 134 3.96 5.01 -3.13
C ALA A 134 5.23 5.66 -3.71
N ARG A 135 5.70 6.76 -3.13
CA ARG A 135 6.94 7.45 -3.55
C ARG A 135 8.19 6.61 -3.33
N ILE A 136 8.19 5.72 -2.34
CA ILE A 136 9.27 4.77 -2.09
C ILE A 136 9.14 3.56 -3.01
N ALA A 137 7.91 3.05 -3.18
CA ALA A 137 7.64 1.89 -4.04
C ALA A 137 7.93 2.18 -5.52
N CYS A 138 7.57 3.37 -6.01
CA CYS A 138 7.79 3.79 -7.39
C CYS A 138 8.40 5.21 -7.44
N PRO A 139 9.72 5.36 -7.21
CA PRO A 139 10.39 6.67 -7.13
C PRO A 139 10.30 7.53 -8.40
N ARG A 140 10.07 6.90 -9.56
CA ARG A 140 9.90 7.60 -10.85
C ARG A 140 8.49 8.15 -11.08
N ALA A 141 7.51 7.80 -10.25
CA ALA A 141 6.15 8.30 -10.39
C ALA A 141 6.06 9.75 -9.88
N ARG A 142 5.34 10.59 -10.62
CA ARG A 142 4.97 11.94 -10.19
C ARG A 142 3.66 11.85 -9.42
N LEU A 143 3.71 12.14 -8.13
CA LEU A 143 2.59 11.95 -7.20
C LEU A 143 2.03 13.27 -6.69
N LEU A 144 0.70 13.40 -6.75
CA LEU A 144 -0.06 14.55 -6.29
C LEU A 144 -1.03 14.15 -5.17
N CYS A 145 -0.96 14.85 -4.03
CA CYS A 145 -1.97 14.73 -2.97
C CYS A 145 -3.15 15.64 -3.33
N ASP A 146 -4.20 15.06 -3.90
CA ASP A 146 -5.40 15.81 -4.27
C ASP A 146 -6.61 14.88 -4.43
N ASP A 147 -7.79 15.49 -4.49
CA ASP A 147 -9.02 14.82 -4.87
C ASP A 147 -9.12 14.76 -6.40
N ALA A 148 -9.05 13.55 -6.96
CA ALA A 148 -9.17 13.34 -8.40
C ALA A 148 -10.51 13.84 -8.99
N LEU A 149 -11.55 14.00 -8.15
CA LEU A 149 -12.86 14.50 -8.58
C LEU A 149 -12.95 16.02 -8.61
N LYS A 150 -12.04 16.77 -7.97
CA LYS A 150 -12.08 18.25 -7.99
C LYS A 150 -11.89 18.86 -9.37
N HIS A 151 -11.25 18.13 -10.27
CA HIS A 151 -10.92 18.58 -11.63
C HIS A 151 -11.78 17.90 -12.70
N GLY A 152 -12.71 17.04 -12.29
CA GLY A 152 -13.74 16.47 -13.15
C GLY A 152 -14.91 17.45 -13.27
N VAL A 153 -15.24 17.81 -14.50
CA VAL A 153 -16.40 18.63 -14.88
C VAL A 153 -17.72 18.03 -14.44
#